data_AF-A0A0F9BZ27-F1
#
_entry.id   AF-A0A0F9BZ27-F1
#
_cell.length_a   1.000
_cell.length_b   1.000
_cell.length_c   1.000
_cell.angle_alpha   90.00
_cell.angle_beta   90.00
_cell.angle_gamma   90.00
#
_symmetry.space_group_name_H-M   'P 1'
#
loop_
_entity.id
_entity.type
_entity.pdbx_description
1 polymer ?
#
loop_
_entity_poly.entity_id
_entity_poly.type
_entity_poly.pdbx_seq_one_letter_code
_entity_poly.pdbx_strand_id
1 'polypeptide(L)'
;MKTIKRATSWGTLELSTKHLEFEKSKVDRLIDILTVYFVPRKIECKECGSTENMMDAKVTMDEDVILFHGTMVCEACGHKVEYDAVGDPLRMSAERQREDNLGGDSK
;
A
#
# COMPACT_ATOMS: atom_id res chain seq x y z
N MET A 1 -15.38 -13.67 3.29
CA MET A 1 -14.30 -12.74 2.90
C MET A 1 -14.96 -11.46 2.40
N LYS A 2 -14.57 -10.30 2.92
CA LYS A 2 -15.11 -9.00 2.51
C LYS A 2 -14.01 -8.24 1.76
N THR A 3 -14.39 -7.52 0.71
CA THR A 3 -13.46 -6.79 -0.16
C THR A 3 -13.89 -5.33 -0.27
N ILE A 4 -12.93 -4.41 -0.17
CA ILE A 4 -13.14 -2.96 -0.30
C ILE A 4 -12.21 -2.42 -1.38
N LYS A 5 -12.76 -1.63 -2.31
CA LYS A 5 -11.99 -0.89 -3.31
C LYS A 5 -11.97 0.60 -2.99
N ARG A 6 -10.82 1.24 -3.15
CA ARG A 6 -10.64 2.69 -3.06
C ARG A 6 -9.76 3.19 -4.18
N ALA A 7 -10.21 4.26 -4.83
CA ALA A 7 -9.36 5.07 -5.68
C ALA A 7 -8.54 6.02 -4.79
N THR A 8 -7.28 6.19 -5.15
CA THR A 8 -6.30 7.06 -4.49
C THR A 8 -5.66 7.96 -5.54
N SER A 9 -4.89 8.97 -5.12
CA SER A 9 -4.19 9.86 -6.05
C SER A 9 -3.10 9.19 -6.88
N TRP A 10 -2.73 7.95 -6.54
CA TRP A 10 -1.67 7.18 -7.20
C TRP A 10 -2.20 5.92 -7.90
N GLY A 11 -3.51 5.65 -7.86
CA GLY A 11 -4.13 4.48 -8.48
C GLY A 11 -5.24 3.87 -7.63
N THR A 12 -5.42 2.55 -7.69
CA THR A 12 -6.52 1.85 -6.99
C THR A 12 -5.96 0.85 -5.99
N LEU A 13 -6.55 0.79 -4.79
CA LEU A 13 -6.25 -0.25 -3.81
C LEU A 13 -7.50 -1.08 -3.49
N GLU A 14 -7.39 -2.40 -3.66
CA GLU A 14 -8.36 -3.40 -3.25
C GLU A 14 -7.89 -4.11 -1.97
N LEU A 15 -8.62 -3.98 -0.87
CA LEU A 15 -8.34 -4.65 0.40
C LEU A 15 -9.29 -5.84 0.60
N SER A 16 -8.75 -7.03 0.82
CA SER A 16 -9.51 -8.25 1.14
C SER A 16 -9.10 -8.83 2.49
N THR A 17 -10.07 -9.10 3.37
CA THR A 17 -9.81 -9.76 4.68
C THR A 17 -11.01 -10.60 5.14
N LYS A 18 -10.72 -11.56 6.02
CA LYS A 18 -11.70 -12.47 6.65
C LYS A 18 -12.11 -12.03 8.06
N HIS A 19 -11.31 -11.21 8.74
CA HIS A 19 -11.39 -11.04 10.20
C HIS A 19 -11.79 -9.63 10.68
N LEU A 20 -11.74 -8.60 9.82
CA LEU A 20 -12.03 -7.22 10.24
C LEU A 20 -13.52 -6.86 10.07
N GLU A 21 -14.12 -6.29 11.13
CA GLU A 21 -15.32 -5.48 11.01
C GLU A 21 -14.95 -4.09 10.50
N PHE A 22 -15.45 -3.74 9.31
CA PHE A 22 -15.00 -2.57 8.55
C PHE A 22 -15.75 -1.31 8.97
N GLU A 23 -15.30 -0.65 10.02
CA GLU A 23 -15.65 0.74 10.26
C GLU A 23 -14.90 1.62 9.25
N LYS A 24 -15.61 2.41 8.44
CA LYS A 24 -15.04 3.16 7.30
C LYS A 24 -13.78 3.96 7.68
N SER A 25 -13.78 4.64 8.81
CA SER A 25 -12.65 5.42 9.34
C SER A 25 -11.39 4.59 9.56
N LYS A 26 -11.53 3.35 10.06
CA LYS A 26 -10.40 2.43 10.28
C LYS A 26 -9.86 1.88 8.96
N VAL A 27 -10.74 1.65 7.98
CA VAL A 27 -10.36 1.18 6.64
C VAL A 27 -9.55 2.25 5.92
N ASP A 28 -10.03 3.48 5.88
CA ASP A 28 -9.35 4.57 5.19
C ASP A 28 -7.96 4.79 5.82
N ARG A 29 -7.87 4.78 7.17
CA ARG A 29 -6.59 4.84 7.88
C ARG A 29 -5.67 3.66 7.53
N LEU A 30 -6.17 2.44 7.47
CA LEU A 30 -5.39 1.25 7.11
C LEU A 30 -4.85 1.34 5.69
N ILE A 31 -5.64 1.86 4.74
CA ILE A 31 -5.21 2.08 3.35
C ILE A 31 -4.07 3.09 3.30
N ASP A 32 -4.13 4.18 4.08
CA ASP A 32 -3.03 5.15 4.15
C ASP A 32 -1.74 4.50 4.67
N ILE A 33 -1.84 3.64 5.69
CA ILE A 33 -0.69 2.89 6.22
C ILE A 33 -0.09 1.99 5.14
N LEU A 34 -0.92 1.14 4.52
CA LEU A 34 -0.47 0.19 3.50
C LEU A 34 0.17 0.91 2.30
N THR A 35 -0.37 2.07 1.93
CA THR A 35 0.20 2.92 0.87
C THR A 35 1.63 3.32 1.19
N VAL A 36 1.91 3.79 2.42
CA VAL A 36 3.25 4.25 2.80
C VAL A 36 4.28 3.13 2.73
N TYR A 37 3.90 1.91 3.12
CA TYR A 37 4.83 0.79 3.21
C TYR A 37 5.05 0.05 1.89
N PHE A 38 4.00 -0.10 1.09
CA PHE A 38 4.07 -1.00 -0.07
C PHE A 38 4.06 -0.27 -1.41
N VAL A 39 3.53 0.95 -1.49
CA VAL A 39 3.43 1.67 -2.77
C VAL A 39 4.72 2.46 -2.99
N PRO A 40 5.52 2.11 -4.02
CA PRO A 40 6.73 2.87 -4.33
C PRO A 40 6.36 4.28 -4.77
N ARG A 41 6.90 5.30 -4.10
CA ARG A 41 6.71 6.69 -4.53
C ARG A 41 7.65 7.01 -5.68
N LYS A 42 7.08 7.24 -6.88
CA LYS A 42 7.75 7.74 -8.08
C LYS A 42 8.86 6.83 -8.60
N ILE A 43 8.47 5.79 -9.35
CA ILE A 43 9.41 4.96 -10.10
C ILE A 43 9.61 5.57 -11.50
N GLU A 44 10.84 5.64 -11.97
CA GLU A 44 11.10 6.01 -13.37
C GLU A 44 10.76 4.83 -14.29
N CYS A 45 9.94 5.07 -15.30
CA CYS A 45 9.62 4.07 -16.31
C CYS A 45 10.87 3.75 -17.12
N LYS A 46 11.30 2.49 -17.11
CA LYS A 46 12.51 2.06 -17.84
C LYS A 46 12.42 2.17 -19.37
N GLU A 47 11.21 2.22 -19.92
CA GLU A 47 10.98 2.29 -21.37
C GLU A 47 11.04 3.72 -21.91
N CYS A 48 10.46 4.69 -21.18
CA CYS A 48 10.31 6.06 -21.67
C CYS A 48 10.88 7.15 -20.75
N GLY A 49 11.42 6.78 -19.58
CA GLY A 49 11.97 7.71 -18.60
C GLY A 49 10.93 8.55 -17.83
N SER A 50 9.63 8.36 -18.10
CA SER A 50 8.58 9.10 -17.40
C SER A 50 8.48 8.67 -15.94
N THR A 51 8.25 9.65 -15.06
CA THR A 51 7.94 9.43 -13.63
C THR A 51 6.43 9.50 -13.36
N GLU A 52 5.61 9.54 -14.41
CA GLU A 52 4.15 9.51 -14.31
C GLU A 52 3.67 8.06 -14.42
N ASN A 53 3.20 7.55 -13.28
CA ASN A 53 2.80 6.18 -13.12
C ASN A 53 1.68 6.04 -12.10
N MET A 54 0.76 5.14 -12.42
CA MET A 54 -0.35 4.73 -11.59
C MET A 54 -0.11 3.29 -11.14
N MET A 55 -0.62 2.91 -9.97
CA MET A 55 -0.54 1.55 -9.46
C MET A 55 -1.92 1.03 -9.08
N ASP A 56 -2.28 -0.11 -9.65
CA ASP A 56 -3.42 -0.90 -9.19
C ASP A 56 -2.91 -2.01 -8.28
N ALA A 57 -3.33 -1.97 -7.01
CA ALA A 57 -2.87 -2.87 -5.97
C ALA A 57 -4.00 -3.66 -5.35
N LYS A 58 -3.72 -4.91 -5.01
CA LYS A 58 -4.55 -5.79 -4.20
C LYS A 58 -3.78 -6.19 -2.95
N VAL A 59 -4.37 -5.91 -1.80
CA VAL A 59 -3.84 -6.27 -0.50
C VAL A 59 -4.73 -7.35 0.11
N THR A 60 -4.12 -8.48 0.43
CA THR A 60 -4.76 -9.55 1.19
C THR A 60 -4.15 -9.57 2.59
N MET A 61 -5.00 -9.39 3.60
CA MET A 61 -4.58 -9.47 4.99
C MET A 61 -5.10 -10.76 5.61
N ASP A 62 -4.17 -11.57 6.10
CA ASP A 62 -4.39 -12.70 7.00
C ASP A 62 -3.78 -12.37 8.38
N GLU A 63 -4.04 -13.19 9.40
CA GLU A 63 -3.63 -12.91 10.80
C GLU A 63 -2.12 -12.65 10.93
N ASP A 64 -1.30 -13.34 10.14
CA ASP A 64 0.16 -13.31 10.24
C ASP A 64 0.87 -12.68 9.02
N VAL A 65 0.14 -12.31 7.97
CA VAL A 65 0.77 -11.85 6.72
C VAL A 65 -0.08 -10.84 5.96
N ILE A 66 0.60 -9.84 5.38
CA ILE A 66 0.05 -8.91 4.40
C ILE A 66 0.68 -9.23 3.05
N LEU A 67 -0.13 -9.72 2.13
CA LEU A 67 0.28 -9.94 0.74
C LEU A 67 -0.16 -8.74 -0.08
N PHE A 68 0.81 -8.06 -0.72
CA PHE A 68 0.59 -6.95 -1.62
C PHE A 68 0.92 -7.38 -3.05
N HIS A 69 -0.07 -7.29 -3.93
CA HIS A 69 0.09 -7.54 -5.37
C HIS A 69 -0.26 -6.27 -6.13
N GLY A 70 0.72 -5.66 -6.77
CA GLY A 70 0.61 -4.41 -7.50
C GLY A 70 0.91 -4.57 -8.97
N THR A 71 0.19 -3.83 -9.81
CA THR A 71 0.59 -3.57 -11.19
C THR A 71 0.78 -2.08 -11.35
N MET A 72 2.01 -1.68 -11.61
CA MET A 72 2.33 -0.31 -11.98
C MET A 72 2.14 -0.15 -13.48
N VAL A 73 1.54 0.96 -13.90
CA VAL A 73 1.32 1.32 -15.29
C VAL A 73 1.88 2.72 -15.51
N CYS A 74 2.82 2.86 -16.45
CA CYS A 74 3.28 4.17 -16.89
C CYS A 74 2.19 4.87 -17.70
N GLU A 75 1.82 6.08 -17.33
CA GLU A 75 0.74 6.81 -18.01
C GLU A 75 1.15 7.30 -19.41
N ALA A 76 2.44 7.56 -19.61
CA ALA A 76 2.95 8.09 -20.87
C ALA A 76 3.06 7.03 -21.99
N CYS A 77 3.45 5.80 -21.66
CA CYS A 77 3.71 4.74 -22.65
C CYS A 77 2.89 3.46 -22.44
N GLY A 78 2.13 3.36 -21.35
CA GLY A 78 1.32 2.18 -21.02
C GLY A 78 2.13 0.95 -20.56
N HIS A 79 3.45 1.06 -20.41
CA HIS A 79 4.30 -0.02 -19.94
C HIS A 79 3.86 -0.46 -18.53
N LYS A 80 3.74 -1.78 -18.34
CA LYS A 80 3.26 -2.38 -17.10
C LYS A 80 4.36 -3.15 -16.40
N VAL A 81 4.46 -2.97 -15.09
CA VAL A 81 5.42 -3.67 -14.24
C VAL A 81 4.67 -4.27 -13.06
N GLU A 82 4.79 -5.58 -12.89
CA GLU A 82 4.28 -6.28 -11.72
C GLU A 82 5.18 -5.99 -10.51
N TYR A 83 4.56 -5.76 -9.35
CA TYR A 83 5.23 -5.45 -8.11
C TYR A 83 4.54 -6.20 -6.98
N ASP A 84 5.23 -7.22 -6.47
CA ASP A 84 4.74 -8.02 -5.35
C ASP A 84 5.58 -7.76 -4.11
N ALA A 85 4.92 -7.62 -2.98
CA ALA A 85 5.55 -7.45 -1.69
C ALA A 85 4.82 -8.23 -0.60
N VAL A 86 5.58 -8.70 0.38
CA VAL A 86 5.05 -9.38 1.57
C VAL A 86 5.46 -8.56 2.77
N GLY A 87 4.52 -8.21 3.63
CA GLY A 87 4.80 -7.58 4.92
C GLY A 87 4.28 -8.40 6.09
N ASP A 88 4.96 -8.24 7.20
CA ASP A 88 4.59 -8.78 8.51
C ASP A 88 3.87 -7.67 9.30
N PRO A 89 2.56 -7.82 9.62
CA PRO A 89 1.81 -6.83 10.39
C PRO A 89 2.44 -6.48 11.75
N LEU A 90 3.05 -7.46 12.42
CA LEU A 90 3.67 -7.28 13.73
C LEU A 90 4.96 -6.47 13.62
N ARG A 91 5.75 -6.75 12.59
CA ARG A 91 6.96 -5.97 12.31
C ARG A 91 6.63 -4.53 11.94
N MET A 92 5.63 -4.30 11.09
CA MET A 92 5.17 -2.96 10.72
C MET A 92 4.65 -2.18 11.95
N SER A 93 3.95 -2.87 12.86
CA SER A 93 3.47 -2.27 14.11
C SER A 93 4.61 -1.90 15.07
N ALA A 94 5.64 -2.74 15.15
CA ALA A 94 6.83 -2.49 15.97
C ALA A 94 7.70 -1.34 15.43
N GLU A 95 7.82 -1.21 14.09
CA GLU A 95 8.52 -0.09 13.45
C GLU A 95 7.81 1.25 13.74
N ARG A 96 6.47 1.28 13.66
CA ARG A 96 5.68 2.48 14.05
C ARG A 96 5.85 2.87 15.50
N GLN A 97 5.80 1.91 16.43
CA GLN A 97 6.00 2.21 17.84
C GLN A 97 7.40 2.79 18.11
N ARG A 98 8.42 2.40 17.33
CA ARG A 98 9.76 3.00 17.44
C ARG A 98 9.78 4.43 16.93
N GLU A 99 9.13 4.72 15.80
CA GLU A 99 9.01 6.09 15.29
C GLU A 99 8.24 7.01 16.23
N ASP A 100 7.14 6.54 16.84
CA ASP A 100 6.38 7.30 17.84
C ASP A 100 7.18 7.54 19.13
N ASN A 101 8.02 6.57 19.55
CA ASN A 101 8.88 6.73 20.73
C ASN A 101 10.12 7.60 20.47
N LEU A 102 10.61 7.66 19.23
CA LEU A 102 11.74 8.51 18.83
C LEU A 102 11.31 9.92 18.40
N GLY A 103 10.04 10.12 18.03
CA GLY A 103 9.43 11.41 17.72
C GLY A 103 8.95 12.21 18.94
N GLY A 104 9.07 11.66 20.15
CA GLY A 104 8.64 12.29 21.40
C GLY A 104 9.58 13.34 21.98
N ASP A 105 10.69 13.68 21.31
CA ASP A 105 11.70 14.61 21.83
C ASP A 105 12.03 15.77 20.88
N SER A 106 11.00 16.36 20.28
CA SER A 106 11.13 17.64 19.55
C SER A 106 9.85 18.47 19.58
N LYS A 107 9.46 18.92 20.78
CA LYS A 107 9.17 20.34 21.09
C LYS A 107 8.72 20.54 22.53
#